data_AF-A0A6I3U941-F1
#
_entry.id   AF-A0A6I3U941-F1
#
_cell.length_a   1.000
_cell.length_b   1.000
_cell.length_c   1.000
_cell.angle_alpha   90.00
_cell.angle_beta   90.00
_cell.angle_gamma   90.00
#
_symmetry.space_group_name_H-M   'P 1'
#
loop_
_entity.id
_entity.type
_entity.pdbx_description
1 polymer ?
#
loop_
_entity_poly.entity_id
_entity_poly.type
_entity_poly.pdbx_seq_one_letter_code
_entity_poly.pdbx_strand_id
1 'polypeptide(L)'
;SYLDHTDTDGFNGDQTIFNLVFQNHWLELDKRFNFQVGHDIIAFYSHWDSHFELDEEPLIIHYTTYRKPWTTLMGYRYRDLWWSFHDVTFDQISDHYQGRFAVKRVYDFHDINLFTFTDSQDLLYIDELAQSLLDIAFHIGAYTDMGDILLALDKYPNVYLYPS
;
A
#
# COMPACT_ATOMS: atom_id res chain seq x y z
N SER A 1 -14.95 -41.46 8.64
CA SER A 1 -15.16 -40.88 7.30
C SER A 1 -15.28 -39.38 7.45
N TYR A 2 -14.18 -38.64 7.26
CA TYR A 2 -14.16 -37.18 7.42
C TYR A 2 -13.66 -36.46 6.17
N LEU A 3 -13.82 -37.11 5.01
CA LEU A 3 -13.57 -36.49 3.72
C LEU A 3 -14.70 -36.96 2.81
N ASP A 4 -15.85 -36.35 2.99
CA ASP A 4 -16.90 -36.38 1.98
C ASP A 4 -17.46 -34.97 1.88
N HIS A 5 -16.71 -34.10 1.23
CA HIS A 5 -17.20 -32.89 0.57
C HIS A 5 -16.13 -32.46 -0.44
N THR A 6 -16.35 -32.83 -1.70
CA THR A 6 -15.73 -32.23 -2.88
C THR A 6 -16.29 -30.82 -3.08
N ASP A 7 -16.01 -29.93 -2.15
CA ASP A 7 -16.25 -28.50 -2.29
C ASP A 7 -14.91 -27.81 -2.05
N THR A 8 -14.23 -27.44 -3.13
CA THR A 8 -12.94 -26.72 -3.06
C THR A 8 -13.13 -25.24 -2.74
N ASP A 9 -14.39 -24.78 -2.65
CA ASP A 9 -14.73 -23.43 -2.23
C ASP A 9 -14.27 -23.20 -0.78
N GLY A 10 -13.26 -22.34 -0.62
CA GLY A 10 -12.67 -21.99 0.67
C GLY A 10 -11.41 -22.76 1.08
N PHE A 11 -10.88 -23.66 0.22
CA PHE A 11 -9.58 -24.28 0.47
C PHE A 11 -8.43 -23.32 0.12
N ASN A 12 -7.76 -22.78 1.14
CA ASN A 12 -6.64 -21.85 1.04
C ASN A 12 -5.32 -22.53 1.48
N GLY A 13 -5.09 -23.76 1.03
CA GLY A 13 -3.84 -24.48 1.30
C GLY A 13 -3.59 -24.76 2.78
N ASP A 14 -2.38 -24.46 3.24
CA ASP A 14 -1.94 -24.68 4.62
C ASP A 14 -2.75 -23.88 5.64
N GLN A 15 -3.22 -22.67 5.29
CA GLN A 15 -4.09 -21.88 6.17
C GLN A 15 -5.37 -22.64 6.53
N THR A 16 -5.99 -23.35 5.59
CA THR A 16 -7.17 -24.18 5.86
C THR A 16 -6.82 -25.36 6.78
N ILE A 17 -5.67 -26.00 6.56
CA ILE A 17 -5.20 -27.11 7.41
C ILE A 17 -4.96 -26.63 8.85
N PHE A 18 -4.31 -25.49 9.04
CA PHE A 18 -4.09 -24.93 10.37
C PHE A 18 -5.39 -24.59 11.08
N ASN A 19 -6.34 -23.96 10.39
CA ASN A 19 -7.66 -23.67 10.96
C ASN A 19 -8.41 -24.94 11.40
N LEU A 20 -8.30 -26.03 10.64
CA LEU A 20 -8.92 -27.32 10.98
C LEU A 20 -8.25 -27.99 12.18
N VAL A 21 -6.92 -28.05 12.20
CA VAL A 21 -6.15 -28.73 13.24
C VAL A 21 -6.23 -27.99 14.58
N PHE A 22 -6.21 -26.66 14.54
CA PHE A 22 -6.18 -25.81 15.72
C PHE A 22 -7.52 -25.13 16.01
N GLN A 23 -8.62 -25.59 15.41
CA GLN A 23 -9.96 -25.06 15.68
C GLN A 23 -10.23 -25.14 17.18
N ASN A 24 -10.34 -23.98 17.86
CA ASN A 24 -10.49 -23.82 19.32
C ASN A 24 -9.23 -23.99 20.19
N HIS A 25 -8.05 -24.13 19.58
CA HIS A 25 -6.76 -24.25 20.26
C HIS A 25 -5.80 -23.12 19.87
N TRP A 26 -6.31 -21.89 19.85
CA TRP A 26 -5.55 -20.69 19.51
C TRP A 26 -5.98 -19.50 20.38
N LEU A 27 -5.10 -18.52 20.49
CA LEU A 27 -5.37 -17.24 21.14
C LEU A 27 -5.50 -16.17 20.06
N GLU A 28 -6.52 -15.33 20.18
CA GLU A 28 -6.74 -14.23 19.26
C GLU A 28 -5.72 -13.12 19.46
N LEU A 29 -5.16 -12.65 18.36
CA LEU A 29 -4.33 -11.45 18.31
C LEU A 29 -5.18 -10.28 17.88
N ASP A 30 -4.88 -9.10 18.43
CA ASP A 30 -5.44 -7.86 17.92
C ASP A 30 -5.15 -7.69 16.42
N LYS A 31 -6.12 -7.13 15.70
CA LYS A 31 -6.08 -6.93 14.24
C LYS A 31 -4.81 -6.19 13.78
N ARG A 32 -4.22 -5.33 14.62
CA ARG A 32 -2.99 -4.57 14.32
C ARG A 32 -1.77 -5.44 14.13
N PHE A 33 -1.75 -6.66 14.69
CA PHE A 33 -0.65 -7.61 14.51
C PHE A 33 -0.75 -8.43 13.23
N ASN A 34 -1.85 -8.29 12.47
CA ASN A 34 -1.99 -8.93 11.16
C ASN A 34 -3.05 -8.16 10.35
N PHE A 35 -2.74 -6.92 9.96
CA PHE A 35 -3.66 -6.09 9.21
C PHE A 35 -3.63 -6.43 7.72
N GLN A 36 -4.64 -7.19 7.27
CA GLN A 36 -4.64 -7.84 5.96
C GLN A 36 -5.14 -6.92 4.83
N VAL A 37 -4.35 -5.91 4.48
CA VAL A 37 -4.67 -4.91 3.42
C VAL A 37 -4.92 -5.51 2.04
N GLY A 38 -4.46 -6.74 1.79
CA GLY A 38 -4.74 -7.45 0.53
C GLY A 38 -6.24 -7.62 0.25
N HIS A 39 -7.08 -7.60 1.28
CA HIS A 39 -8.54 -7.74 1.17
C HIS A 39 -9.28 -6.41 0.92
N ASP A 40 -8.61 -5.26 0.87
CA ASP A 40 -9.27 -3.94 0.75
C ASP A 40 -10.27 -3.86 -0.41
N ILE A 41 -9.93 -4.42 -1.58
CA ILE A 41 -10.80 -4.40 -2.76
C ILE A 41 -12.08 -5.21 -2.52
N ILE A 42 -11.94 -6.41 -1.94
CA ILE A 42 -13.09 -7.26 -1.62
C ILE A 42 -13.94 -6.59 -0.56
N ALA A 43 -13.31 -6.02 0.47
CA ALA A 43 -14.00 -5.32 1.54
C ALA A 43 -14.80 -4.12 1.02
N PHE A 44 -14.22 -3.34 0.10
CA PHE A 44 -14.89 -2.21 -0.54
C PHE A 44 -16.15 -2.64 -1.32
N TYR A 45 -16.02 -3.62 -2.21
CA TYR A 45 -17.14 -4.09 -3.03
C TYR A 45 -18.18 -4.90 -2.26
N SER A 46 -17.80 -5.46 -1.11
CA SER A 46 -18.68 -6.27 -0.25
C SER A 46 -19.26 -5.50 0.93
N HIS A 47 -19.02 -4.18 1.02
CA HIS A 47 -19.44 -3.33 2.14
C HIS A 47 -19.01 -3.86 3.51
N TRP A 48 -17.79 -4.39 3.60
CA TRP A 48 -17.20 -4.85 4.84
C TRP A 48 -16.51 -3.67 5.56
N ASP A 49 -17.31 -2.77 6.14
CA ASP A 49 -16.82 -1.51 6.70
C ASP A 49 -15.83 -1.71 7.86
N SER A 50 -16.06 -2.72 8.71
CA SER A 50 -15.15 -3.06 9.82
C SER A 50 -13.77 -3.54 9.39
N HIS A 51 -13.55 -3.84 8.10
CA HIS A 51 -12.21 -4.06 7.55
C HIS A 51 -11.37 -2.78 7.57
N PHE A 52 -12.00 -1.64 7.36
CA PHE A 52 -11.34 -0.34 7.29
C PHE A 52 -11.16 0.30 8.66
N GLU A 53 -11.97 -0.10 9.64
CA GLU A 53 -11.88 0.35 11.03
C GLU A 53 -10.61 -0.20 11.71
N LEU A 54 -9.89 0.71 12.37
CA LEU A 54 -8.70 0.48 13.16
C LEU A 54 -8.75 1.41 14.37
N ASP A 55 -8.72 0.85 15.57
CA ASP A 55 -8.67 1.65 16.81
C ASP A 55 -7.30 2.31 17.00
N GLU A 56 -6.24 1.66 16.52
CA GLU A 56 -4.88 2.19 16.50
C GLU A 56 -4.16 1.74 15.21
N GLU A 57 -3.09 2.45 14.84
CA GLU A 57 -2.28 2.14 13.66
C GLU A 57 -1.77 0.68 13.67
N PRO A 58 -1.75 0.01 12.52
CA PRO A 58 -1.32 -1.38 12.44
C PRO A 58 0.18 -1.48 12.70
N LEU A 59 0.57 -2.52 13.45
CA LEU A 59 1.98 -2.84 13.71
C LEU A 59 2.56 -3.75 12.62
N ILE A 60 1.72 -4.60 12.03
CA ILE A 60 2.08 -5.51 10.95
C ILE A 60 1.06 -5.37 9.84
N ILE A 61 1.54 -4.99 8.66
CA ILE A 61 0.74 -4.87 7.43
C ILE A 61 0.98 -6.11 6.58
N HIS A 62 -0.09 -6.80 6.22
CA HIS A 62 -0.04 -8.05 5.47
C HIS A 62 -0.75 -7.94 4.12
N TYR A 63 0.04 -7.95 3.04
CA TYR A 63 -0.45 -8.02 1.66
C TYR A 63 -0.77 -9.49 1.28
N THR A 64 -1.90 -10.00 1.76
CA THR A 64 -2.28 -11.43 1.72
C THR A 64 -2.56 -12.00 0.33
N THR A 65 -2.96 -11.17 -0.64
CA THR A 65 -3.41 -11.64 -1.96
C THR A 65 -2.26 -11.75 -2.95
N TYR A 66 -2.56 -12.22 -4.17
CA TYR A 66 -1.60 -12.25 -5.27
C TYR A 66 -1.20 -10.84 -5.75
N ARG A 67 -2.00 -9.81 -5.41
CA ARG A 67 -1.76 -8.42 -5.76
C ARG A 67 -0.83 -7.82 -4.73
N LYS A 68 0.42 -7.59 -5.13
CA LYS A 68 1.49 -7.20 -4.21
C LYS A 68 1.84 -5.72 -4.37
N PRO A 69 2.32 -5.04 -3.32
CA PRO A 69 2.70 -3.64 -3.42
C PRO A 69 3.83 -3.44 -4.44
N TRP A 70 4.70 -4.40 -4.71
CA TRP A 70 5.71 -4.25 -5.78
C TRP A 70 5.17 -4.41 -7.22
N THR A 71 3.84 -4.47 -7.43
CA THR A 71 3.23 -4.55 -8.78
C THR A 71 2.71 -3.19 -9.25
N THR A 72 2.69 -2.95 -10.55
CA THR A 72 2.40 -1.64 -11.18
C THR A 72 0.98 -1.14 -10.87
N LEU A 73 0.01 -2.00 -11.16
CA LEU A 73 -1.42 -1.77 -10.96
C LEU A 73 -1.81 -2.09 -9.53
N MET A 74 -1.86 -1.15 -8.58
CA MET A 74 -2.76 -1.25 -7.40
C MET A 74 -2.69 -0.02 -6.48
N GLY A 75 -3.85 0.37 -5.94
CA GLY A 75 -4.02 1.37 -4.89
C GLY A 75 -4.37 0.77 -3.52
N TYR A 76 -3.59 -0.19 -3.01
CA TYR A 76 -3.78 -0.66 -1.63
C TYR A 76 -3.34 0.40 -0.62
N ARG A 77 -4.00 0.45 0.54
CA ARG A 77 -3.51 1.25 1.66
C ARG A 77 -2.10 0.81 2.04
N TYR A 78 -1.30 1.75 2.55
CA TYR A 78 0.09 1.56 2.98
C TYR A 78 1.08 1.17 1.87
N ARG A 79 0.66 1.20 0.60
CA ARG A 79 1.53 0.91 -0.54
C ARG A 79 2.80 1.78 -0.56
N ASP A 80 2.65 3.06 -0.25
CA ASP A 80 3.73 4.04 -0.11
C ASP A 80 4.73 3.62 0.97
N LEU A 81 4.22 3.19 2.14
CA LEU A 81 5.03 2.75 3.26
C LEU A 81 5.85 1.50 2.92
N TRP A 82 5.29 0.57 2.12
CA TRP A 82 6.03 -0.59 1.65
C TRP A 82 7.28 -0.19 0.85
N TRP A 83 7.16 0.77 -0.07
CA TRP A 83 8.31 1.30 -0.80
C TRP A 83 9.26 2.08 0.10
N SER A 84 8.74 2.92 1.00
CA SER A 84 9.57 3.62 2.00
C SER A 84 10.43 2.67 2.82
N PHE A 85 9.93 1.46 3.14
CA PHE A 85 10.71 0.42 3.82
C PHE A 85 11.65 -0.35 2.88
N HIS A 86 11.23 -0.64 1.64
CA HIS A 86 12.05 -1.31 0.64
C HIS A 86 13.36 -0.56 0.38
N ASP A 87 13.30 0.78 0.34
CA ASP A 87 14.45 1.63 0.04
C ASP A 87 15.33 1.94 1.26
N VAL A 88 15.01 1.39 2.44
CA VAL A 88 15.83 1.59 3.65
C VAL A 88 17.15 0.83 3.52
N THR A 89 18.24 1.58 3.68
CA THR A 89 19.60 1.04 3.69
C THR A 89 20.00 0.49 5.07
N PHE A 90 21.00 -0.40 5.12
CA PHE A 90 21.53 -0.90 6.40
C PHE A 90 22.08 0.21 7.31
N ASP A 91 22.64 1.28 6.74
CA ASP A 91 23.11 2.43 7.52
C ASP A 91 21.93 3.16 8.18
N GLN A 92 20.82 3.35 7.47
CA GLN A 92 19.59 3.92 8.04
C GLN A 92 18.98 3.03 9.12
N ILE A 93 19.06 1.70 8.98
CA ILE A 93 18.67 0.76 10.05
C ILE A 93 19.56 0.97 11.29
N SER A 94 20.88 1.11 11.11
CA SER A 94 21.80 1.41 12.22
C SER A 94 21.49 2.76 12.88
N ASP A 95 21.19 3.78 12.08
CA ASP A 95 20.80 5.11 12.56
C ASP A 95 19.48 5.07 13.34
N HIS A 96 18.53 4.21 12.96
CA HIS A 96 17.27 4.03 13.68
C HIS A 96 17.51 3.58 15.12
N TYR A 97 18.36 2.58 15.34
CA TYR A 97 18.70 2.10 16.68
C TYR A 97 19.48 3.13 17.52
N GLN A 98 20.03 4.15 16.87
CA GLN A 98 20.70 5.27 17.52
C GLN A 98 19.80 6.51 17.63
N GLY A 99 18.51 6.40 17.25
CA GLY A 99 17.53 7.48 17.32
C GLY A 99 17.71 8.59 16.28
N ARG A 100 18.47 8.35 15.21
CA ARG A 100 18.76 9.32 14.15
C ARG A 100 17.94 9.15 12.88
N PHE A 101 17.21 8.05 12.76
CA PHE A 101 16.41 7.76 11.57
C PHE A 101 15.02 7.23 11.95
N ALA A 102 14.02 7.74 11.24
CA ALA A 102 12.67 7.20 11.22
C ALA A 102 12.24 7.12 9.75
N VAL A 103 11.62 5.99 9.38
CA VAL A 103 11.02 5.83 8.06
C VAL A 103 9.90 6.84 7.93
N LYS A 104 9.92 7.58 6.83
CA LYS A 104 8.91 8.56 6.47
C LYS A 104 8.04 8.01 5.35
N ARG A 105 6.75 8.30 5.40
CA ARG A 105 5.86 8.10 4.26
C ARG A 105 6.17 9.15 3.21
N VAL A 106 5.76 8.86 1.98
CA VAL A 106 5.96 9.79 0.85
C VAL A 106 5.39 11.19 1.14
N TYR A 107 4.28 11.22 1.89
CA TYR A 107 3.58 12.45 2.28
C TYR A 107 4.25 13.23 3.42
N ASP A 108 5.22 12.63 4.13
CA ASP A 108 5.92 13.26 5.26
C ASP A 108 7.20 14.00 4.82
N PHE A 109 7.54 13.94 3.52
CA PHE A 109 8.68 14.65 2.96
C PHE A 109 8.39 16.13 2.68
N HIS A 110 7.12 16.49 2.51
CA HIS A 110 6.69 17.85 2.19
C HIS A 110 5.52 18.26 3.09
N ASP A 111 5.51 19.53 3.52
CA ASP A 111 4.43 20.06 4.38
C ASP A 111 3.12 20.23 3.61
N ILE A 112 3.20 20.41 2.29
CA ILE A 112 2.05 20.57 1.39
C ILE A 112 2.10 19.46 0.34
N ASN A 113 1.03 18.66 0.31
CA ASN A 113 0.85 17.58 -0.66
C ASN A 113 -0.42 17.88 -1.49
N LEU A 114 -0.25 18.10 -2.79
CA LEU A 114 -1.33 18.34 -3.74
C LEU A 114 -1.62 17.05 -4.50
N PHE A 115 -2.88 16.62 -4.53
CA PHE A 115 -3.29 15.45 -5.29
C PHE A 115 -4.19 15.84 -6.46
N THR A 116 -3.86 15.32 -7.64
CA THR A 116 -4.67 15.42 -8.86
C THR A 116 -4.88 14.05 -9.45
N PHE A 117 -6.09 13.83 -9.95
CA PHE A 117 -6.46 12.63 -10.69
C PHE A 117 -6.80 13.00 -12.14
N THR A 118 -6.23 12.29 -13.11
CA THR A 118 -6.33 12.65 -14.54
C THR A 118 -6.60 11.42 -15.41
N ASP A 119 -7.34 11.62 -16.49
CA ASP A 119 -7.49 10.71 -17.63
C ASP A 119 -6.71 11.18 -18.88
N SER A 120 -6.01 12.30 -18.75
CA SER A 120 -5.21 12.93 -19.80
C SER A 120 -3.75 13.05 -19.39
N GLN A 121 -2.86 12.86 -20.36
CA GLN A 121 -1.43 13.14 -20.19
C GLN A 121 -1.11 14.64 -20.18
N ASP A 122 -2.03 15.47 -20.69
CA ASP A 122 -1.84 16.92 -20.81
C ASP A 122 -2.31 17.62 -19.53
N LEU A 123 -1.39 17.72 -18.56
CA LEU A 123 -1.58 18.44 -17.30
C LEU A 123 -1.00 19.85 -17.42
N LEU A 124 -1.88 20.85 -17.56
CA LEU A 124 -1.48 22.23 -17.84
C LEU A 124 -0.57 22.79 -16.72
N TYR A 125 0.59 23.30 -17.12
CA TYR A 125 1.62 23.90 -16.27
C TYR A 125 2.28 22.98 -15.23
N ILE A 126 2.08 21.67 -15.28
CA ILE A 126 2.60 20.78 -14.22
C ILE A 126 4.14 20.79 -14.16
N ASP A 127 4.80 20.87 -15.31
CA ASP A 127 6.25 20.87 -15.40
C ASP A 127 6.83 22.18 -14.80
N GLU A 128 6.21 23.33 -15.10
CA GLU A 128 6.57 24.62 -14.53
C GLU A 128 6.27 24.72 -13.02
N LEU A 129 5.13 24.16 -12.58
CA LEU A 129 4.75 24.14 -11.17
C LEU A 129 5.70 23.27 -10.35
N ALA A 130 6.04 22.07 -10.83
CA ALA A 130 6.99 21.18 -10.17
C ALA A 130 8.36 21.84 -9.97
N GLN A 131 8.85 22.55 -11.00
CA GLN A 131 10.12 23.29 -10.92
C GLN A 131 10.05 24.51 -9.99
N SER A 132 8.92 25.21 -9.97
CA SER A 132 8.79 26.47 -9.22
C SER A 132 8.46 26.27 -7.74
N LEU A 133 7.89 25.13 -7.37
CA LEU A 133 7.34 24.85 -6.04
C LEU A 133 8.00 23.60 -5.43
N LEU A 134 9.32 23.67 -5.22
CA LEU A 134 10.13 22.53 -4.74
C LEU A 134 9.73 22.03 -3.33
N ASP A 135 9.15 22.91 -2.51
CA ASP A 135 8.69 22.56 -1.15
C ASP A 135 7.28 21.93 -1.13
N ILE A 136 6.65 21.76 -2.29
CA ILE A 136 5.31 21.18 -2.46
C ILE A 136 5.41 19.87 -3.23
N ALA A 137 4.78 18.82 -2.69
CA ALA A 137 4.64 17.54 -3.37
C ALA A 137 3.43 17.53 -4.31
N PHE A 138 3.61 17.02 -5.52
CA PHE A 138 2.56 16.79 -6.51
C PHE A 138 2.34 15.30 -6.68
N HIS A 139 1.17 14.83 -6.28
CA HIS A 139 0.72 13.45 -6.41
C HIS A 139 -0.25 13.35 -7.59
N ILE A 140 0.11 12.63 -8.63
CA ILE A 140 -0.66 12.55 -9.88
C ILE A 140 -1.10 11.10 -10.07
N GLY A 141 -2.41 10.84 -10.00
CA GLY A 141 -2.98 9.52 -10.21
C GLY A 141 -3.74 9.39 -11.53
N ALA A 142 -3.75 8.18 -12.09
CA ALA A 142 -4.56 7.81 -13.25
C ALA A 142 -5.18 6.42 -13.05
N TYR A 143 -6.37 6.19 -13.63
CA TYR A 143 -7.01 4.85 -13.66
C TYR A 143 -6.61 4.02 -14.89
N THR A 144 -5.68 4.52 -15.69
CA THR A 144 -5.08 3.84 -16.85
C THR A 144 -3.57 3.93 -16.75
N ASP A 145 -2.88 3.25 -17.68
CA ASP A 145 -1.47 3.53 -17.94
C ASP A 145 -1.27 5.05 -18.18
N MET A 146 -0.15 5.58 -17.71
CA MET A 146 0.25 6.96 -17.95
C MET A 146 1.03 7.08 -19.26
N GLY A 147 0.72 8.11 -20.05
CA GLY A 147 1.50 8.45 -21.24
C GLY A 147 2.90 8.97 -20.91
N ASP A 148 3.79 8.95 -21.90
CA ASP A 148 5.21 9.34 -21.75
C ASP A 148 5.39 10.76 -21.18
N ILE A 149 4.45 11.68 -21.43
CA ILE A 149 4.49 13.06 -20.91
C ILE A 149 4.40 13.07 -19.38
N LEU A 150 3.50 12.28 -18.80
CA LEU A 150 3.37 12.17 -17.34
C LEU A 150 4.54 11.40 -16.75
N LEU A 151 4.92 10.28 -17.37
CA LEU A 151 6.06 9.48 -16.91
C LEU A 151 7.37 10.27 -16.89
N ALA A 152 7.55 11.21 -17.82
CA ALA A 152 8.72 12.09 -17.85
C ALA A 152 8.80 13.05 -16.64
N LEU A 153 7.74 13.20 -15.83
CA LEU A 153 7.77 14.01 -14.62
C LEU A 153 8.51 13.33 -13.45
N ASP A 154 8.80 12.03 -13.53
CA ASP A 154 9.58 11.27 -12.53
C ASP A 154 11.00 11.86 -12.29
N LYS A 155 11.47 12.70 -13.23
CA LYS A 155 12.70 13.49 -13.07
C LYS A 155 12.63 14.51 -11.93
N TYR A 156 11.44 14.88 -11.46
CA TYR A 156 11.25 15.87 -10.40
C TYR A 156 11.11 15.19 -9.02
N PRO A 157 11.96 15.55 -8.04
CA PRO A 157 11.97 14.90 -6.73
C PRO A 157 10.71 15.16 -5.89
N ASN A 158 9.91 16.16 -6.27
CA ASN A 158 8.65 16.53 -5.63
C ASN A 158 7.42 16.09 -6.43
N VAL A 159 7.57 15.21 -7.44
CA VAL A 159 6.46 14.63 -8.19
C VAL A 159 6.37 13.12 -7.93
N TYR A 160 5.17 12.64 -7.65
CA TYR A 160 4.88 11.23 -7.40
C TYR A 160 3.76 10.76 -8.32
N LEU A 161 4.06 9.73 -9.12
CA LEU A 161 3.16 9.21 -10.15
C LEU A 161 2.51 7.91 -9.69
N TYR A 162 1.20 7.80 -9.90
CA TYR A 162 0.39 6.63 -9.59
C TYR A 162 -0.37 6.15 -10.84
N PRO A 163 0.32 5.51 -11.81
CA PRO A 163 -0.35 4.84 -12.93
C PRO A 163 -1.22 3.68 -12.42
N SER A 164 -2.25 3.32 -13.19
CA SER A 164 -2.85 1.99 -13.06
C SER A 164 -1.97 1.02 -13.80
#